data_AF-A0A7C6JTI6-F1
#
_entry.id   AF-A0A7C6JTI6-F1
#
_cell.length_a   1.000
_cell.length_b   1.000
_cell.length_c   1.000
_cell.angle_alpha   90.00
_cell.angle_beta   90.00
_cell.angle_gamma   90.00
#
_symmetry.space_group_name_H-M   'P 1'
#
loop_
_entity.id
_entity.type
_entity.pdbx_description
1 polymer ?
#
loop_
_entity_poly.entity_id
_entity_poly.type
_entity_poly.pdbx_seq_one_letter_code
_entity_poly.pdbx_strand_id
1 'polypeptide(L)'
;MAGMIKTIDDILEAALKSYGEIGGTNIMRKKRMTGRKCYDHLGGNLGAALFDFYVSNGWIELEDGKNTIFKITEKGHLEFAKMGLYIETDML
;
A
#
# COMPACT_ATOMS: atom_id res chain seq x y z
N MET A 1 18.63 -1.70 8.45
CA MET A 1 17.61 -2.75 8.64
C MET A 1 16.27 -2.05 8.71
N ALA A 2 15.49 -2.07 7.62
CA ALA A 2 14.25 -1.28 7.52
C ALA A 2 13.21 -1.85 8.49
N GLY A 3 12.69 -0.96 9.35
CA GLY A 3 11.74 -1.31 10.41
C GLY A 3 10.48 -1.95 9.85
N MET A 4 10.15 -3.10 10.41
CA MET A 4 8.89 -3.81 10.18
C MET A 4 7.73 -2.90 10.55
N ILE A 5 6.91 -2.52 9.57
CA ILE A 5 5.70 -1.70 9.73
C ILE A 5 4.66 -2.56 10.45
N LYS A 6 4.25 -2.19 11.66
CA LYS A 6 3.40 -3.00 12.56
C LYS A 6 2.08 -2.32 12.93
N THR A 7 1.91 -1.02 12.64
CA THR A 7 0.78 -0.20 13.12
C THR A 7 0.23 0.77 12.07
N ILE A 8 -0.95 1.35 12.31
CA ILE A 8 -1.54 2.42 11.48
C ILE A 8 -0.60 3.63 11.34
N ASP A 9 0.17 3.93 12.39
CA ASP A 9 1.13 5.04 12.37
C ASP A 9 2.26 4.80 11.37
N ASP A 10 2.67 3.55 11.20
CA ASP A 10 3.69 3.19 10.22
C ASP A 10 3.16 3.28 8.76
N ILE A 11 1.85 3.03 8.55
CA ILE A 11 1.19 3.27 7.24
C ILE A 11 1.12 4.78 6.97
N LEU A 12 0.83 5.59 7.99
CA LEU A 12 0.82 7.04 7.88
C LEU A 12 2.22 7.58 7.54
N GLU A 13 3.26 7.08 8.19
CA GLU A 13 4.66 7.44 7.88
C GLU A 13 5.07 7.04 6.46
N ALA A 14 4.76 5.81 6.03
CA ALA A 14 5.02 5.37 4.66
C ALA A 14 4.32 6.26 3.62
N ALA A 15 3.05 6.60 3.87
CA ALA A 15 2.30 7.51 3.03
C ALA A 15 2.94 8.90 3.00
N LEU A 16 3.28 9.48 4.15
CA LEU A 16 3.89 10.80 4.25
C LEU A 16 5.24 10.88 3.54
N LYS A 17 6.05 9.81 3.60
CA LYS A 17 7.34 9.72 2.89
C LYS A 17 7.16 9.72 1.37
N SER A 18 6.13 9.04 0.86
CA SER A 18 5.77 9.07 -0.57
C SER A 18 5.32 10.47 -1.05
N TYR A 19 4.74 11.27 -0.15
CA TYR A 19 4.31 12.66 -0.45
C TYR A 19 5.39 13.73 -0.25
N GLY A 20 6.54 13.41 0.36
CA GLY A 20 7.46 14.37 0.98
C GLY A 20 8.75 14.65 0.23
N GLU A 21 8.71 15.05 -1.05
CA GLU A 21 9.85 15.71 -1.74
C GLU A 21 9.49 17.06 -2.39
N ILE A 22 8.37 17.68 -2.01
CA ILE A 22 8.04 19.05 -2.46
C ILE A 22 7.89 20.01 -1.28
N GLY A 23 9.05 20.54 -0.88
CA GLY A 23 9.32 21.84 -0.25
C GLY A 23 8.27 22.55 0.65
N GLY A 24 8.69 22.84 1.88
CA GLY A 24 8.48 24.16 2.49
C GLY A 24 7.40 24.30 3.58
N THR A 25 7.89 24.47 4.82
CA THR A 25 7.27 25.17 5.97
C THR A 25 5.81 24.88 6.34
N ASN A 26 5.66 24.02 7.35
CA ASN A 26 4.89 24.23 8.58
C ASN A 26 3.44 24.75 8.48
N ILE A 27 2.51 23.82 8.21
CA ILE A 27 1.26 23.71 8.99
C ILE A 27 0.86 22.24 9.01
N MET A 28 0.84 21.62 10.20
CA MET A 28 0.35 20.27 10.49
C MET A 28 -1.16 20.14 10.22
N ARG A 29 -1.62 20.39 8.99
CA ARG A 29 -2.90 19.86 8.54
C ARG A 29 -2.67 18.38 8.32
N LYS A 30 -3.08 17.55 9.29
CA LYS A 30 -3.28 16.11 9.13
C LYS A 30 -4.23 15.94 7.94
N LYS A 31 -3.67 15.88 6.73
CA LYS A 31 -4.43 15.78 5.49
C LYS A 31 -5.13 14.43 5.60
N ARG A 32 -6.46 14.45 5.75
CA ARG A 32 -7.25 13.21 5.85
C ARG A 32 -6.83 12.32 4.69
N MET A 33 -6.38 11.11 5.02
CA MET A 33 -6.08 10.08 4.04
C MET A 33 -7.40 9.58 3.47
N THR A 34 -7.99 10.35 2.56
CA THR A 34 -9.25 10.00 1.94
C THR A 34 -8.99 9.09 0.75
N GLY A 35 -9.83 8.06 0.63
CA GLY A 35 -10.00 7.30 -0.59
C GLY A 35 -11.37 7.58 -1.19
N ARG A 36 -11.55 7.25 -2.47
CA ARG A 36 -12.88 7.10 -3.07
C ARG A 36 -13.04 5.64 -3.47
N LYS A 37 -14.19 5.05 -3.14
CA LYS A 37 -14.64 3.81 -3.78
C LYS A 37 -15.17 4.19 -5.16
N CYS A 38 -14.52 3.70 -6.19
CA CYS A 38 -14.95 3.87 -7.57
C CYS A 38 -15.32 2.48 -8.07
N TYR A 39 -16.61 2.16 -8.24
CA TYR A 39 -17.02 0.76 -8.42
C TYR A 39 -16.46 -0.09 -7.27
N ASP A 40 -15.62 -1.08 -7.54
CA ASP A 40 -14.98 -1.95 -6.55
C ASP A 40 -13.49 -1.65 -6.30
N HIS A 41 -12.97 -0.51 -6.79
CA HIS A 41 -11.58 -0.11 -6.50
C HIS A 41 -11.46 1.00 -5.45
N LEU A 42 -10.43 0.89 -4.62
CA LEU A 42 -10.00 1.91 -3.67
C LEU A 42 -8.91 2.77 -4.31
N GLY A 43 -9.28 3.97 -4.75
CA GLY A 43 -8.36 4.95 -5.34
C GLY A 43 -8.03 6.13 -4.42
N GLY A 44 -7.17 7.02 -4.90
CA GLY A 44 -6.73 8.22 -4.18
C GLY A 44 -5.59 7.96 -3.20
N ASN A 45 -5.31 8.93 -2.33
CA ASN A 45 -4.13 8.90 -1.47
C ASN A 45 -4.07 7.70 -0.54
N LEU A 46 -5.22 7.23 -0.05
CA LEU A 46 -5.30 6.03 0.77
C LEU A 46 -4.92 4.77 -0.02
N GLY A 47 -5.39 4.65 -1.26
CA GLY A 47 -5.05 3.52 -2.13
C GLY A 47 -3.56 3.50 -2.46
N ALA A 48 -2.97 4.65 -2.78
CA ALA A 48 -1.54 4.78 -3.03
C ALA A 48 -0.69 4.40 -1.81
N ALA A 49 -1.06 4.86 -0.62
CA ALA A 49 -0.36 4.52 0.62
C ALA A 49 -0.39 3.01 0.93
N LEU A 50 -1.55 2.36 0.75
CA LEU A 50 -1.66 0.91 0.94
C LEU A 50 -0.83 0.15 -0.09
N PHE A 51 -0.85 0.60 -1.35
CA PHE A 51 -0.04 0.01 -2.41
C PHE A 51 1.46 0.08 -2.09
N ASP A 52 1.97 1.26 -1.72
CA ASP A 52 3.36 1.45 -1.33
C ASP A 52 3.74 0.57 -0.14
N PHE A 53 2.84 0.44 0.85
CA PHE A 53 3.03 -0.45 1.99
C PHE A 53 3.15 -1.92 1.55
N TYR A 54 2.24 -2.41 0.70
CA TYR A 54 2.27 -3.81 0.23
C TYR A 54 3.53 -4.11 -0.60
N VAL A 55 3.93 -3.21 -1.49
CA VAL A 55 5.17 -3.33 -2.27
C VAL A 55 6.40 -3.31 -1.36
N SER A 56 6.49 -2.35 -0.44
CA SER A 56 7.64 -2.19 0.46
C SER A 56 7.81 -3.37 1.41
N ASN A 57 6.72 -4.05 1.77
CA ASN A 57 6.76 -5.26 2.59
C ASN A 57 6.91 -6.55 1.76
N GLY A 58 6.94 -6.46 0.43
CA GLY A 58 7.03 -7.61 -0.47
C GLY A 58 5.80 -8.51 -0.42
N TRP A 59 4.62 -7.94 -0.17
CA TRP A 59 3.34 -8.67 -0.19
C TRP A 59 2.78 -8.77 -1.60
N ILE A 60 3.07 -7.76 -2.42
CA ILE A 60 2.82 -7.76 -3.85
C ILE A 60 4.10 -7.39 -4.59
N GLU A 61 4.25 -7.89 -5.80
CA GLU A 61 5.39 -7.58 -6.67
C GLU A 61 4.95 -7.44 -8.12
N LEU A 62 5.72 -6.69 -8.91
CA LEU A 62 5.44 -6.52 -10.32
C LEU A 62 5.59 -7.88 -11.03
N GLU A 63 4.61 -8.24 -11.85
CA GLU A 63 4.68 -9.46 -12.64
C GLU A 63 5.74 -9.33 -13.74
N ASP A 64 6.54 -10.38 -13.94
CA ASP A 64 7.64 -10.38 -14.90
C ASP A 64 7.15 -10.01 -16.31
N GLY A 65 7.82 -9.02 -16.92
CA GLY A 65 7.47 -8.54 -18.25
C GLY A 65 6.21 -7.66 -18.32
N LYS A 66 5.62 -7.28 -17.18
CA LYS A 66 4.51 -6.31 -17.08
C LYS A 66 4.99 -5.01 -16.46
N ASN A 67 4.27 -3.93 -16.74
CA ASN A 67 4.60 -2.60 -16.20
C ASN A 67 3.58 -2.09 -15.17
N THR A 68 2.42 -2.73 -15.08
CA THR A 68 1.29 -2.26 -14.25
C THR A 68 0.52 -3.40 -13.58
N ILE A 69 0.92 -4.65 -13.80
CA ILE A 69 0.27 -5.83 -13.22
C ILE A 69 1.12 -6.31 -12.06
N PHE A 70 0.51 -6.37 -10.89
CA PHE A 70 1.15 -6.86 -9.67
C PHE A 70 0.50 -8.18 -9.28
N LYS A 71 1.33 -9.15 -8.89
CA LYS A 71 0.90 -10.42 -8.32
C LYS A 71 1.12 -10.42 -6.81
N ILE A 72 0.33 -11.19 -6.08
CA ILE A 72 0.52 -11.41 -4.65
C ILE A 72 1.63 -12.45 -4.48
N THR A 73 2.58 -12.18 -3.59
CA THR A 73 3.65 -13.14 -3.26
C THR A 73 3.13 -14.18 -2.26
N GLU A 74 3.85 -15.29 -2.08
CA GLU A 74 3.53 -16.26 -1.02
C GLU A 74 3.45 -15.59 0.37
N LYS A 75 4.38 -14.66 0.64
CA LYS A 75 4.35 -13.84 1.86
C LYS A 75 3.08 -13.00 1.94
N GLY A 76 2.70 -12.35 0.84
CA GLY A 76 1.49 -11.55 0.77
C GLY A 76 0.24 -12.35 1.12
N HIS A 77 0.09 -13.56 0.57
CA HIS A 77 -1.05 -14.44 0.89
C HIS A 77 -1.15 -14.73 2.39
N LEU A 78 -0.03 -15.05 3.04
CA LEU A 78 0.00 -15.31 4.48
C LEU A 78 -0.39 -14.08 5.30
N GLU A 79 0.09 -12.90 4.93
CA GLU A 79 -0.20 -11.67 5.68
C GLU A 79 -1.63 -11.17 5.43
N PHE A 80 -2.15 -11.29 4.21
CA PHE A 80 -3.55 -11.01 3.92
C PHE A 80 -4.50 -11.96 4.67
N ALA A 81 -4.16 -13.25 4.75
CA ALA A 81 -4.95 -14.21 5.52
C ALA A 81 -5.04 -13.83 7.02
N LYS A 82 -3.94 -13.31 7.61
CA LYS A 82 -3.96 -12.79 9.00
C LYS A 82 -4.90 -11.59 9.17
N MET A 83 -5.14 -10.82 8.10
CA MET A 83 -6.12 -9.74 8.08
C MET A 83 -7.54 -10.22 7.79
N GLY A 84 -7.75 -11.53 7.60
CA GLY A 84 -9.03 -12.12 7.21
C GLY A 84 -9.35 -11.98 5.72
N LEU A 85 -8.36 -11.65 4.89
CA LEU A 85 -8.48 -11.53 3.44
C LEU A 85 -7.91 -12.80 2.79
N TYR A 86 -8.79 -13.64 2.27
CA TYR A 86 -8.43 -14.82 1.48
C TYR A 86 -8.57 -14.46 0.01
N ILE A 87 -7.44 -14.21 -0.64
CA ILE A 87 -7.40 -13.82 -2.05
C ILE A 87 -6.93 -15.04 -2.84
N GLU A 88 -7.83 -15.62 -3.64
CA GLU A 88 -7.51 -16.71 -4.56
C GLU A 88 -6.69 -16.18 -5.75
N THR A 89 -5.64 -16.90 -6.12
CA THR A 89 -4.94 -16.72 -7.40
C THR A 89 -5.65 -17.52 -8.46
N ASP A 90 -6.80 -17.04 -8.94
CA ASP A 90 -7.45 -17.68 -10.07
C ASP A 90 -6.83 -17.21 -11.39
N MET A 91 -6.15 -18.16 -12.03
CA MET A 91 -5.89 -18.34 -13.47
C MET A 91 -6.09 -17.12 -14.39
N LEU A 92 -4.98 -16.53 -14.81
CA LEU A 92 -4.80 -16.05 -16.18
C LEU A 92 -3.60 -16.76 -16.82
#